data_AF-A0A2N1NG97-F1
#
_entry.id   AF-A0A2N1NG97-F1
#
_cell.length_a   1.000
_cell.length_b   1.000
_cell.length_c   1.000
_cell.angle_alpha   90.00
_cell.angle_beta   90.00
_cell.angle_gamma   90.00
#
_symmetry.space_group_name_H-M   'P 1'
#
loop_
_entity.id
_entity.type
_entity.pdbx_description
1 polymer ?
#
loop_
_entity_poly.entity_id
_entity_poly.type
_entity_poly.pdbx_seq_one_letter_code
_entity_poly.pdbx_strand_id
1 'polypeptide(L)'
;MPIFCGVEDVAEYTTNELILFLQRWNPEQNLEFIQEDYDILRAERIDGEAFLLLNLIEYRKISLKFGPAKRLTMLAEEIMSDAIFS
;
A
#
# COMPACT_ATOMS: atom_id res chain seq x y z
N MET A 1 -9.45 -10.19 -12.95
CA MET A 1 -10.58 -10.05 -12.02
C MET A 1 -9.96 -9.42 -10.79
N PRO A 2 -10.28 -8.18 -10.41
CA PRO A 2 -9.60 -7.59 -9.27
C PRO A 2 -10.02 -8.40 -8.05
N ILE A 3 -9.03 -8.88 -7.30
CA ILE A 3 -9.27 -9.52 -6.02
C ILE A 3 -9.68 -8.37 -5.09
N PHE A 4 -10.99 -8.23 -4.87
CA PHE A 4 -11.52 -7.35 -3.84
C PHE A 4 -11.09 -7.93 -2.50
N CYS A 5 -10.04 -7.36 -1.90
CA CYS A 5 -9.74 -7.57 -0.49
C CYS A 5 -10.46 -6.46 0.27
N GLY A 6 -11.29 -6.85 1.24
CA GLY A 6 -11.86 -5.89 2.17
C GLY A 6 -10.75 -5.24 3.01
N VAL A 7 -11.05 -4.14 3.69
CA VAL A 7 -10.13 -3.52 4.67
C VAL A 7 -9.63 -4.55 5.69
N GLU A 8 -10.52 -5.44 6.14
CA GLU A 8 -10.21 -6.50 7.09
C GLU A 8 -9.13 -7.46 6.56
N ASP A 9 -9.18 -7.82 5.28
CA ASP A 9 -8.17 -8.68 4.66
C ASP A 9 -6.81 -7.98 4.54
N VAL A 10 -6.81 -6.68 4.18
CA VAL A 10 -5.56 -5.93 4.01
C VAL A 10 -4.92 -5.63 5.36
N ALA A 11 -5.69 -5.32 6.39
CA ALA A 11 -5.17 -5.00 7.72
C ALA A 11 -4.37 -6.15 8.34
N GLU A 12 -4.72 -7.41 8.03
CA GLU A 12 -4.04 -8.59 8.55
C GLU A 12 -2.75 -8.97 7.80
N TYR A 13 -2.43 -8.28 6.70
CA TYR A 13 -1.24 -8.61 5.91
C TYR A 13 0.06 -8.35 6.66
N THR A 14 0.92 -9.36 6.69
CA THR A 14 2.34 -9.15 7.00
C THR A 14 2.99 -8.26 5.93
N THR A 15 4.16 -7.68 6.26
CA THR A 15 4.94 -6.87 5.29
C THR A 15 5.16 -7.58 3.94
N ASN A 16 5.39 -8.89 3.95
CA ASN A 16 5.60 -9.64 2.70
C ASN A 16 4.30 -9.83 1.92
N GLU A 17 3.17 -10.08 2.60
CA GLU A 17 1.86 -10.19 1.97
C GLU A 17 1.42 -8.86 1.37
N LEU A 18 1.64 -7.74 2.08
CA LEU A 18 1.42 -6.40 1.57
C LEU A 18 2.25 -6.13 0.30
N ILE A 19 3.54 -6.46 0.31
CA ILE A 19 4.39 -6.26 -0.87
C ILE A 19 3.88 -7.10 -2.06
N LEU A 20 3.49 -8.36 -1.82
CA LEU A 20 2.92 -9.21 -2.87
C LEU A 20 1.60 -8.64 -3.41
N PHE A 21 0.75 -8.11 -2.53
CA PHE A 21 -0.48 -7.41 -2.90
C PHE A 21 -0.17 -6.21 -3.80
N LEU A 22 0.74 -5.33 -3.38
CA LEU A 22 1.14 -4.15 -4.15
C LEU A 22 1.81 -4.53 -5.49
N GLN A 23 2.58 -5.61 -5.54
CA GLN A 23 3.17 -6.13 -6.79
C GLN A 23 2.14 -6.66 -7.76
N ARG A 24 1.06 -7.30 -7.28
CA ARG A 24 -0.07 -7.73 -8.11
C ARG A 24 -0.85 -6.53 -8.66
N TRP A 25 -0.96 -5.47 -7.86
CA TRP A 25 -1.65 -4.23 -8.23
C TRP A 25 -0.82 -3.29 -9.11
N ASN A 26 0.52 -3.33 -9.04
CA ASN A 26 1.41 -2.41 -9.78
C ASN A 26 1.17 -2.41 -11.30
N PRO A 27 1.03 -3.57 -11.98
CA PRO A 27 0.70 -3.61 -13.41
C PRO A 27 -0.72 -3.13 -13.74
N GLU A 28 -1.68 -3.34 -12.84
CA GLU A 28 -3.10 -3.02 -13.07
C GLU A 28 -3.40 -1.53 -12.85
N GLN A 29 -2.65 -0.87 -11.96
CA GLN A 29 -2.87 0.52 -11.54
C GLN A 29 -1.75 1.48 -11.95
N ASN A 30 -0.76 0.99 -12.71
CA ASN A 30 0.41 1.75 -13.17
C ASN A 30 1.08 2.52 -12.00
N LEU A 31 1.37 1.82 -10.90
CA LEU A 31 1.92 2.45 -9.69
C LEU A 31 3.38 2.93 -9.91
N GLU A 32 4.04 2.46 -10.97
CA GLU A 32 5.45 2.75 -11.33
C GLU A 32 6.44 2.44 -10.20
N PHE A 33 6.09 1.52 -9.28
CA PHE A 33 6.99 1.13 -8.20
C PHE A 33 8.14 0.31 -8.76
N ILE A 34 9.33 0.64 -8.29
CA ILE A 34 10.56 -0.12 -8.55
C ILE A 34 10.93 -0.94 -7.31
N GLN A 35 11.93 -1.82 -7.45
CA GLN A 35 12.37 -2.68 -6.36
C GLN A 35 12.76 -1.88 -5.10
N GLU A 36 13.39 -0.71 -5.27
CA GLU A 36 13.77 0.19 -4.18
C GLU A 36 12.58 0.60 -3.31
N ASP A 37 11.41 0.85 -3.91
CA ASP A 37 10.22 1.24 -3.14
C ASP A 37 9.73 0.09 -2.25
N TYR A 38 9.74 -1.15 -2.77
CA TYR A 38 9.39 -2.33 -1.99
C TYR A 38 10.42 -2.63 -0.88
N ASP A 39 11.69 -2.35 -1.15
CA ASP A 39 12.76 -2.55 -0.17
C ASP A 39 12.65 -1.56 1.00
N ILE A 40 12.22 -0.32 0.74
CA ILE A 40 11.89 0.66 1.80
C ILE A 40 10.76 0.14 2.69
N LEU A 41 9.64 -0.33 2.09
CA LEU A 41 8.53 -0.87 2.87
C LEU A 41 8.95 -2.07 3.72
N ARG A 42 9.83 -2.93 3.18
CA ARG A 42 10.39 -4.07 3.91
C ARG A 42 11.31 -3.65 5.04
N ALA A 43 12.19 -2.67 4.82
CA ALA A 43 13.15 -2.19 5.81
C ALA A 43 12.45 -1.57 7.02
N GLU A 44 11.40 -0.79 6.76
CA GLU A 44 10.57 -0.14 7.79
C GLU A 44 9.51 -1.06 8.40
N ARG A 45 9.40 -2.30 7.90
CA ARG A 45 8.43 -3.31 8.35
C ARG A 45 6.99 -2.81 8.25
N ILE A 46 6.66 -2.13 7.16
CA ILE A 46 5.29 -1.67 6.90
C ILE A 46 4.42 -2.91 6.62
N ASP A 47 3.51 -3.21 7.53
CA ASP A 47 2.48 -4.23 7.37
C ASP A 47 1.18 -3.60 6.87
N GLY A 48 0.15 -4.43 6.72
CA GLY A 48 -1.15 -4.04 6.18
C GLY A 48 -1.85 -2.95 6.98
N GLU A 49 -1.92 -3.10 8.29
CA GLU A 49 -2.47 -2.10 9.20
C GLU A 49 -1.71 -0.77 9.10
N ALA A 50 -0.38 -0.80 9.18
CA ALA A 50 0.43 0.41 9.03
C ALA A 50 0.21 1.06 7.66
N PHE A 51 0.13 0.28 6.59
CA PHE A 51 -0.12 0.78 5.24
C PHE A 51 -1.42 1.59 5.15
N LEU A 52 -2.50 1.10 5.78
CA LEU A 52 -3.81 1.75 5.78
C LEU A 52 -3.83 3.05 6.61
N LEU A 53 -3.00 3.14 7.65
CA LEU A 53 -2.98 4.28 8.57
C LEU A 53 -2.00 5.39 8.17
N LEU A 54 -0.91 5.05 7.47
CA LEU A 54 0.13 6.00 7.09
C LEU A 54 -0.38 7.02 6.07
N ASN A 55 -0.04 8.28 6.31
CA ASN A 55 -0.30 9.37 5.35
C ASN A 55 0.94 9.69 4.50
N LEU A 56 0.73 10.55 3.49
CA LEU A 56 1.77 11.01 2.57
C LEU A 56 3.04 11.52 3.28
N ILE A 57 2.91 12.28 4.37
CA ILE A 57 4.06 12.87 5.08
C ILE A 57 4.89 11.76 5.73
N GLU A 58 4.25 10.75 6.28
CA GLU A 58 4.93 9.64 6.95
C GLU A 58 5.65 8.74 5.95
N TYR A 59 5.03 8.43 4.80
CA TYR A 59 5.73 7.75 3.69
C TYR A 59 6.96 8.54 3.20
N ARG A 60 6.89 9.87 3.19
CA ARG A 60 8.04 10.71 2.80
C ARG A 60 9.15 10.70 3.86
N LYS A 61 8.82 10.54 5.14
CA LYS A 61 9.82 10.44 6.23
C LYS A 61 10.63 9.14 6.15
N ILE A 62 10.05 8.08 5.60
CA ILE A 62 10.77 6.82 5.33
C ILE A 62 11.45 6.78 3.96
N SER A 63 11.76 7.95 3.40
CA SER A 63 12.49 8.09 2.13
C SER A 63 11.75 7.65 0.86
N LEU A 64 10.45 7.34 0.95
CA LEU A 64 9.66 7.03 -0.24
C LEU A 64 9.52 8.30 -1.13
N LYS A 65 9.65 8.14 -2.45
CA LYS A 65 9.51 9.27 -3.38
C LYS A 65 8.07 9.76 -3.43
N PHE A 66 7.87 11.02 -3.84
CA PHE A 66 6.56 11.66 -3.82
C PHE A 66 5.50 10.90 -4.61
N GLY A 67 5.83 10.42 -5.82
CA GLY A 67 4.91 9.63 -6.65
C GLY A 67 4.42 8.37 -5.92
N PRO A 68 5.32 7.44 -5.56
CA PRO A 68 4.95 6.25 -4.81
C PRO A 68 4.20 6.53 -3.51
N ALA A 69 4.65 7.52 -2.73
CA ALA A 69 4.02 7.88 -1.46
C ALA A 69 2.59 8.38 -1.64
N LYS A 70 2.37 9.22 -2.66
CA LYS A 70 1.03 9.74 -2.96
C LYS A 70 0.10 8.62 -3.44
N ARG A 71 0.62 7.70 -4.26
CA ARG A 71 -0.17 6.59 -4.77
C ARG A 71 -0.55 5.58 -3.68
N LEU A 72 0.36 5.25 -2.76
CA LEU A 72 0.04 4.41 -1.59
C LEU A 72 -1.06 5.05 -0.73
N THR A 73 -0.95 6.35 -0.46
CA THR A 73 -1.95 7.08 0.34
C THR A 73 -3.33 7.00 -0.31
N MET A 74 -3.41 7.25 -1.63
CA MET A 74 -4.68 7.17 -2.36
C MET A 74 -5.26 5.75 -2.39
N LEU A 75 -4.40 4.74 -2.56
CA LEU A 75 -4.85 3.35 -2.56
C LEU A 75 -5.40 2.93 -1.19
N ALA A 76 -4.77 3.35 -0.09
CA ALA A 76 -5.28 3.12 1.25
C ALA A 76 -6.64 3.81 1.46
N GLU A 77 -6.79 5.05 1.00
CA GLU A 77 -8.07 5.79 1.03
C GLU A 77 -9.17 5.10 0.21
N GLU A 78 -8.85 4.58 -0.98
CA GLU A 78 -9.77 3.83 -1.83
C GLU A 78 -10.26 2.55 -1.13
N ILE A 79 -9.32 1.76 -0.57
CA ILE A 79 -9.64 0.52 0.16
C ILE A 79 -10.52 0.83 1.38
N MET A 80 -10.18 1.86 2.16
CA MET A 80 -10.97 2.27 3.33
C MET A 80 -12.35 2.80 2.94
N SER A 81 -12.46 3.56 1.85
CA SER A 81 -13.74 4.08 1.36
C SER A 81 -14.66 2.96 0.89
N ASP A 82 -14.13 2.00 0.14
CA ASP A 82 -14.94 0.88 -0.40
C ASP A 82 -15.54 0.01 0.72
N ALA A 83 -14.85 -0.12 1.86
CA ALA A 83 -15.39 -0.82 3.03
C ALA A 83 -16.49 -0.05 3.79
N ILE A 84 -16.57 1.28 3.64
CA ILE A 84 -17.62 2.09 4.28
C ILE A 84 -18.95 1.98 3.50
N PHE A 85 -18.89 1.60 2.21
CA PHE A 85 -20.07 1.48 1.34
C PHE A 85 -20.48 0.02 1.04
N SER A 86 -19.76 -0.99 1.56
CA SER A 86 -20.09 -2.42 1.51
C SER A 86 -20.83 -2.89 2.75
#